data_AF-A0A4Q6G4V0-F1
#
_entry.id   AF-A0A4Q6G4V0-F1
#
_cell.length_a   1.000
_cell.length_b   1.000
_cell.length_c   1.000
_cell.angle_alpha   90.00
_cell.angle_beta   90.00
_cell.angle_gamma   90.00
#
_symmetry.space_group_name_H-M   'P 1'
#
loop_
_entity.id
_entity.type
_entity.pdbx_description
1 polymer ?
#
loop_
_entity_poly.entity_id
_entity_poly.type
_entity_poly.pdbx_seq_one_letter_code
_entity_poly.pdbx_strand_id
1 'polypeptide(L)'
;MKYSSKLFYAIKASAAAFVFVLSGTTLKADAEAPNLSPPPACESGDSGCLIITVGQGYELSDFGAIDLIGVAEDSRCPVDVFCIWAGQVQVELKHSFGSDAAKFQLGLGEDLTAVWFDPRTGKELILEEVWPAPNLANPINKPYQIKLRIVDPNEPVLEQDSSVQQAIVH
;
A
#
# COMPACT_ATOMS: atom_id res chain seq x y z
N MET A 1 -13.66 -38.09 -25.74
CA MET A 1 -15.08 -37.76 -25.48
C MET A 1 -15.34 -36.37 -26.04
N LYS A 2 -16.28 -36.24 -26.99
CA LYS A 2 -16.62 -35.00 -27.69
C LYS A 2 -17.79 -34.33 -26.98
N TYR A 3 -17.60 -33.15 -26.39
CA TYR A 3 -18.71 -32.32 -25.92
C TYR A 3 -18.94 -31.19 -26.92
N SER A 4 -20.08 -31.30 -27.61
CA SER A 4 -20.65 -30.32 -28.51
C SER A 4 -22.02 -29.96 -27.97
N SER A 5 -22.28 -28.69 -27.69
CA SER A 5 -23.63 -28.12 -27.77
C SER A 5 -23.55 -26.60 -27.73
N LYS A 6 -23.67 -26.03 -28.92
CA LYS A 6 -23.94 -24.62 -29.15
C LYS A 6 -25.39 -24.36 -28.71
N LEU A 7 -25.60 -23.44 -27.77
CA LEU A 7 -26.93 -22.91 -27.48
C LEU A 7 -26.94 -21.43 -27.86
N PHE A 8 -27.37 -21.16 -29.09
CA PHE A 8 -27.66 -19.82 -29.57
C PHE A 8 -29.07 -19.44 -29.09
N TYR A 9 -29.15 -18.50 -28.15
CA TYR A 9 -30.40 -17.91 -27.73
C TYR A 9 -30.60 -16.58 -28.47
N ALA A 10 -31.55 -16.57 -29.40
CA ALA A 10 -31.97 -15.37 -30.14
C ALA A 10 -33.10 -14.69 -29.37
N ILE A 11 -32.79 -13.57 -28.70
CA ILE A 11 -33.81 -12.73 -28.04
C ILE A 11 -34.21 -11.63 -29.03
N LYS A 12 -35.46 -11.67 -29.46
CA LYS A 12 -36.09 -10.67 -30.33
C LYS A 12 -36.28 -9.37 -29.55
N ALA A 13 -35.85 -8.27 -30.19
CA ALA A 13 -36.03 -6.90 -29.75
C ALA A 13 -37.52 -6.49 -29.74
N SER A 14 -37.96 -5.85 -28.67
CA SER A 14 -39.14 -4.98 -28.66
C SER A 14 -38.71 -3.61 -28.17
N ALA A 15 -38.66 -2.66 -29.09
CA ALA A 15 -38.36 -1.27 -28.84
C ALA A 15 -39.64 -0.54 -28.40
N ALA A 16 -39.74 -0.21 -27.12
CA ALA A 16 -40.71 0.75 -26.60
C ALA A 16 -39.96 2.05 -26.29
N ALA A 17 -40.18 3.07 -27.13
CA ALA A 17 -39.61 4.39 -26.94
C ALA A 17 -40.43 5.17 -25.90
N PHE A 18 -39.94 5.22 -24.66
CA PHE A 18 -40.47 6.08 -23.62
C PHE A 18 -39.62 7.36 -23.57
N VAL A 19 -40.20 8.47 -24.03
CA VAL A 19 -39.60 9.81 -23.93
C VAL A 19 -39.98 10.42 -22.59
N PHE A 20 -39.11 10.28 -21.59
CA PHE A 20 -39.25 10.94 -20.29
C PHE A 20 -38.45 12.25 -20.33
N VAL A 21 -39.16 13.39 -20.37
CA VAL A 21 -38.56 14.72 -20.22
C VAL A 21 -38.40 14.99 -18.73
N LEU A 22 -37.25 14.61 -18.17
CA LEU A 22 -36.84 14.97 -16.82
C LEU A 22 -36.10 16.31 -16.88
N SER A 23 -36.77 17.38 -16.46
CA SER A 23 -36.13 18.65 -16.13
C SER A 23 -35.21 18.44 -14.94
N GLY A 24 -33.95 18.10 -15.22
CA GLY A 24 -32.91 17.93 -14.22
C GLY A 24 -32.52 19.28 -13.61
N THR A 25 -32.82 19.46 -12.34
CA THR A 25 -32.13 20.45 -11.50
C THR A 25 -30.68 20.03 -11.37
N THR A 26 -29.77 20.82 -11.92
CA THR A 26 -28.33 20.66 -11.73
C THR A 26 -27.98 21.09 -10.30
N LEU A 27 -28.12 20.17 -9.35
CA LEU A 27 -27.47 20.29 -8.05
C LEU A 27 -25.95 20.21 -8.30
N LYS A 28 -25.34 21.39 -8.43
CA LYS A 28 -23.90 21.56 -8.48
C LYS A 28 -23.38 21.30 -7.07
N ALA A 29 -23.19 20.02 -6.75
CA ALA A 29 -22.40 19.64 -5.59
C ALA A 29 -20.96 20.03 -5.91
N ASP A 30 -20.53 21.19 -5.41
CA ASP A 30 -19.12 21.49 -5.20
C ASP A 30 -18.64 20.53 -4.09
N ALA A 31 -18.49 19.25 -4.47
CA ALA A 31 -17.77 18.28 -3.68
C ALA A 31 -16.30 18.64 -3.84
N GLU A 32 -15.82 19.49 -2.94
CA GLU A 32 -14.39 19.69 -2.74
C GLU A 32 -13.78 18.30 -2.53
N ALA A 33 -12.97 17.84 -3.50
CA ALA A 33 -12.41 16.51 -3.45
C ALA A 33 -11.61 16.40 -2.13
N PRO A 34 -11.89 15.38 -1.29
CA PRO A 34 -11.10 15.14 -0.10
C PRO A 34 -9.62 15.14 -0.48
N ASN A 35 -8.85 16.00 0.17
CA ASN A 35 -7.42 16.14 -0.05
C ASN A 35 -6.77 14.79 0.32
N LEU A 36 -6.54 13.94 -0.69
CA LEU A 36 -5.85 12.68 -0.51
C LEU A 36 -4.48 13.00 0.07
N SER A 37 -4.16 12.42 1.22
CA SER A 37 -2.83 12.57 1.80
C SER A 37 -1.80 12.22 0.72
N PRO A 38 -0.78 13.07 0.52
CA PRO A 38 0.23 12.81 -0.49
C PRO A 38 0.90 11.45 -0.21
N PRO A 39 1.38 10.77 -1.26
CA PRO A 39 2.16 9.56 -1.07
C PRO A 39 3.36 9.86 -0.15
N PRO A 40 3.87 8.85 0.56
CA PRO A 40 5.03 9.03 1.40
C PRO A 40 6.21 9.51 0.56
N ALA A 41 7.05 10.32 1.18
CA ALA A 41 8.41 10.53 0.72
C ALA A 41 9.35 9.84 1.72
N CYS A 42 10.45 9.30 1.20
CA CYS A 42 11.63 9.08 2.03
C CYS A 42 12.28 10.46 2.24
N GLU A 43 12.64 10.79 3.47
CA GLU A 43 13.36 12.04 3.72
C GLU A 43 14.81 11.92 3.24
N SER A 44 15.41 13.04 2.84
CA SER A 44 16.82 13.05 2.42
C SER A 44 17.70 12.77 3.64
N GLY A 45 18.23 11.55 3.72
CA GLY A 45 19.03 11.09 4.86
C GLY A 45 18.52 9.80 5.52
N ASP A 46 17.32 9.33 5.16
CA ASP A 46 16.81 8.03 5.60
C ASP A 46 17.51 6.89 4.85
N SER A 47 18.73 6.57 5.28
CA SER A 47 19.42 5.34 4.87
C SER A 47 18.55 4.15 5.26
N GLY A 48 18.01 3.45 4.26
CA GLY A 48 17.16 2.28 4.45
C GLY A 48 15.66 2.52 4.23
N CYS A 49 15.22 3.75 3.92
CA CYS A 49 13.84 3.97 3.47
C CYS A 49 13.65 3.53 2.02
N LEU A 50 12.60 2.75 1.77
CA LEU A 50 12.25 2.23 0.46
C LEU A 50 10.75 2.34 0.20
N ILE A 51 10.38 2.90 -0.95
CA ILE A 51 8.99 2.94 -1.41
C ILE A 51 8.83 1.99 -2.60
N ILE A 52 7.91 1.04 -2.49
CA ILE A 52 7.65 0.04 -3.54
C ILE A 52 6.18 0.08 -3.94
N THR A 53 5.90 0.07 -5.24
CA THR A 53 4.54 -0.10 -5.79
C THR A 53 4.26 -1.57 -6.07
N VAL A 54 3.00 -2.01 -5.96
CA VAL A 54 2.59 -3.38 -6.32
C VAL A 54 3.06 -3.77 -7.71
N GLY A 55 3.66 -4.96 -7.81
CA GLY A 55 4.24 -5.50 -9.04
C GLY A 55 5.63 -4.94 -9.38
N GLN A 56 6.17 -4.05 -8.55
CA GLN A 56 7.54 -3.59 -8.64
C GLN A 56 8.42 -4.25 -7.57
N GLY A 57 9.71 -4.23 -7.83
CA GLY A 57 10.71 -4.58 -6.84
C GLY A 57 11.90 -3.64 -6.88
N TYR A 58 12.74 -3.78 -5.87
CA TYR A 58 13.92 -2.96 -5.68
C TYR A 58 15.09 -3.83 -5.25
N GLU A 59 16.23 -3.66 -5.92
CA GLU A 59 17.46 -4.40 -5.65
C GLU A 59 18.37 -3.57 -4.73
N LEU A 60 18.78 -4.16 -3.62
CA LEU A 60 19.71 -3.56 -2.66
C LEU A 60 20.99 -4.38 -2.65
N SER A 61 22.15 -3.75 -2.83
CA SER A 61 23.42 -4.45 -3.00
C SER A 61 23.74 -5.44 -1.87
N ASP A 62 23.41 -5.08 -0.63
CA ASP A 62 23.76 -5.87 0.57
C ASP A 62 22.58 -6.62 1.18
N PHE A 63 21.37 -6.42 0.63
CA PHE A 63 20.15 -7.05 1.14
C PHE A 63 19.47 -7.92 0.10
N GLY A 64 19.69 -7.73 -1.20
CA GLY A 64 19.01 -8.44 -2.30
C GLY A 64 17.77 -7.72 -2.83
N ALA A 65 16.98 -8.43 -3.62
CA ALA A 65 15.75 -7.93 -4.24
C ALA A 65 14.55 -8.05 -3.30
N ILE A 66 13.78 -6.97 -3.15
CA ILE A 66 12.46 -7.01 -2.51
C ILE A 66 11.40 -6.64 -3.54
N ASP A 67 10.47 -7.56 -3.80
CA ASP A 67 9.30 -7.33 -4.66
C ASP A 67 8.03 -7.24 -3.82
N LEU A 68 7.21 -6.21 -4.06
CA LEU A 68 5.85 -6.17 -3.55
C LEU A 68 4.92 -6.94 -4.49
N ILE A 69 4.50 -8.13 -4.06
CA ILE A 69 3.61 -8.99 -4.84
C ILE A 69 2.20 -8.40 -4.85
N GLY A 70 1.71 -7.99 -3.68
CA GLY A 70 0.34 -7.49 -3.53
C GLY A 70 -0.06 -7.29 -2.07
N VAL A 71 -1.35 -7.02 -1.89
CA VAL A 71 -1.99 -6.89 -0.57
C VAL A 71 -2.83 -8.13 -0.35
N ALA A 72 -2.51 -8.90 0.69
CA ALA A 72 -3.22 -10.13 1.05
C ALA A 72 -4.54 -9.81 1.77
N GLU A 73 -4.52 -8.81 2.66
CA GLU A 73 -5.68 -8.32 3.39
C GLU A 73 -5.58 -6.81 3.60
N ASP A 74 -6.70 -6.09 3.45
CA ASP A 74 -6.79 -4.69 3.87
C ASP A 74 -8.16 -4.43 4.49
N SER A 75 -8.17 -4.27 5.82
CA SER A 75 -9.31 -3.87 6.62
C SER A 75 -8.96 -2.65 7.47
N ARG A 76 -8.07 -1.78 6.96
CA ARG A 76 -7.76 -0.50 7.62
C ARG A 76 -9.02 0.36 7.70
N CYS A 77 -9.11 1.12 8.80
CA CYS A 77 -10.21 2.07 8.96
C CYS A 77 -10.11 3.17 7.90
N PRO A 78 -11.16 3.44 7.11
CA PRO A 78 -11.16 4.57 6.20
C PRO A 78 -10.97 5.89 6.95
N VAL A 79 -10.20 6.80 6.35
CA VAL A 79 -9.81 8.07 7.00
C VAL A 79 -10.98 9.03 7.25
N ASP A 80 -12.12 8.79 6.61
CA ASP A 80 -13.36 9.58 6.69
C ASP A 80 -14.40 8.98 7.64
N VAL A 81 -14.06 7.93 8.40
CA VAL A 81 -14.94 7.31 9.40
C VAL A 81 -14.20 6.97 10.69
N PHE A 82 -14.96 6.73 11.75
CA PHE A 82 -14.43 6.25 13.01
C PHE A 82 -14.74 4.75 13.17
N CYS A 83 -13.70 3.93 13.32
CA CYS A 83 -13.85 2.48 13.48
C CYS A 83 -13.48 2.03 14.90
N ILE A 84 -14.16 0.99 15.38
CA ILE A 84 -13.87 0.36 16.67
C ILE A 84 -13.07 -0.94 16.51
N TRP A 85 -13.26 -1.66 15.39
CA TRP A 85 -12.76 -3.03 15.19
C TRP A 85 -12.00 -3.24 13.86
N ALA A 86 -11.60 -2.14 13.20
CA ALA A 86 -10.88 -2.16 11.93
C ALA A 86 -9.53 -1.46 12.10
N GLY A 87 -8.54 -1.80 11.30
CA GLY A 87 -7.20 -1.21 11.46
C GLY A 87 -6.04 -2.07 11.00
N GLN A 88 -6.27 -3.15 10.26
CA GLN A 88 -5.19 -4.02 9.84
C GLN A 88 -5.00 -4.08 8.32
N VAL A 89 -3.75 -4.25 7.91
CA VAL A 89 -3.36 -4.52 6.52
C VAL A 89 -2.22 -5.50 6.51
N GLN A 90 -2.25 -6.44 5.57
CA GLN A 90 -1.22 -7.43 5.36
C GLN A 90 -0.79 -7.42 3.89
N VAL A 91 0.52 -7.32 3.65
CA VAL A 91 1.12 -7.30 2.32
C VAL A 91 1.96 -8.56 2.10
N GLU A 92 1.99 -9.04 0.86
CA GLU A 92 2.82 -10.17 0.45
C GLU A 92 4.07 -9.64 -0.27
N LEU A 93 5.23 -10.03 0.25
CA LEU A 93 6.54 -9.65 -0.28
C LEU A 93 7.30 -10.88 -0.76
N LYS A 94 8.15 -10.70 -1.77
CA LYS A 94 9.16 -11.67 -2.17
C LYS A 94 10.54 -11.08 -1.90
N HIS A 95 11.37 -11.81 -1.18
CA HIS A 95 12.78 -11.51 -1.06
C HIS A 95 13.60 -12.49 -1.89
N SER A 96 14.51 -11.96 -2.70
CA SER A 96 15.43 -12.75 -3.52
C SER A 96 16.87 -12.38 -3.19
N PHE A 97 17.70 -13.37 -2.87
CA PHE A 97 19.12 -13.16 -2.60
C PHE A 97 19.93 -14.27 -3.27
N GLY A 98 20.73 -13.92 -4.28
CA GLY A 98 21.42 -14.89 -5.12
C GLY A 98 20.44 -15.82 -5.85
N SER A 99 20.53 -17.12 -5.62
CA SER A 99 19.61 -18.13 -6.18
C SER A 99 18.37 -18.39 -5.33
N ASP A 100 18.34 -17.88 -4.10
CA ASP A 100 17.28 -18.18 -3.14
C ASP A 100 16.20 -17.12 -3.22
N ALA A 101 14.93 -17.55 -3.15
CA ALA A 101 13.79 -16.66 -3.06
C ALA A 101 12.81 -17.15 -2.00
N ALA A 102 12.30 -16.24 -1.18
CA ALA A 102 11.33 -16.52 -0.13
C ALA A 102 10.15 -15.54 -0.23
N LYS A 103 8.94 -16.06 -0.03
CA LYS A 103 7.75 -15.23 0.15
C LYS A 103 7.43 -15.12 1.64
N PHE A 104 7.02 -13.95 2.07
CA PHE A 104 6.61 -13.69 3.45
C PHE A 104 5.56 -12.59 3.48
N GLN A 105 4.94 -12.42 4.64
CA GLN A 105 3.92 -11.40 4.86
C GLN A 105 4.37 -10.46 5.96
N LEU A 106 4.13 -9.17 5.75
CA LEU A 106 4.24 -8.13 6.76
C LEU A 106 2.88 -7.49 6.94
N GLY A 107 2.59 -7.01 8.14
CA GLY A 107 1.34 -6.32 8.39
C GLY A 107 1.42 -5.22 9.43
N LEU A 108 0.49 -4.27 9.31
CA LEU A 108 0.23 -3.22 10.30
C LEU A 108 -1.13 -3.50 10.91
N GLY A 109 -1.26 -3.37 12.22
CA GLY A 109 -2.49 -3.68 12.96
C GLY A 109 -2.19 -4.46 14.24
N GLU A 110 -3.23 -4.74 15.02
CA GLU A 110 -3.12 -5.60 16.19
C GLU A 110 -2.74 -7.02 15.75
N ASP A 111 -1.85 -7.68 16.50
CA ASP A 111 -1.40 -9.06 16.27
C ASP A 111 -0.67 -9.37 14.94
N LEU A 112 -0.33 -8.36 14.12
CA LEU A 112 0.44 -8.56 12.90
C LEU A 112 1.93 -8.25 13.08
N THR A 113 2.76 -9.02 12.38
CA THR A 113 4.21 -8.82 12.38
C THR A 113 4.59 -7.74 11.34
N ALA A 114 5.02 -6.59 11.83
CA ALA A 114 5.54 -5.51 10.98
C ALA A 114 7.01 -5.71 10.57
N VAL A 115 7.72 -6.65 11.19
CA VAL A 115 9.17 -6.86 11.02
C VAL A 115 9.49 -8.24 10.48
N TRP A 116 10.34 -8.31 9.46
CA TRP A 116 10.90 -9.55 8.95
C TRP A 116 12.43 -9.53 9.06
N PHE A 117 12.99 -10.55 9.69
CA PHE A 117 14.44 -10.70 9.86
C PHE A 117 15.00 -11.65 8.80
N ASP A 118 16.04 -11.20 8.09
CA ASP A 118 16.78 -12.05 7.16
C ASP A 118 18.01 -12.63 7.86
N PRO A 119 18.03 -13.95 8.18
CA PRO A 119 19.17 -14.56 8.88
C PRO A 119 20.46 -14.58 8.05
N ARG A 120 20.39 -14.33 6.73
CA ARG A 120 21.57 -14.32 5.85
C ARG A 120 22.32 -12.99 5.90
N THR A 121 21.57 -11.89 5.90
CA THR A 121 22.13 -10.53 5.92
C THR A 121 22.21 -9.97 7.34
N GLY A 122 21.47 -10.56 8.29
CA GLY A 122 21.38 -10.09 9.67
C GLY A 122 20.58 -8.80 9.82
N LYS A 123 19.86 -8.37 8.78
CA LYS A 123 19.09 -7.12 8.74
C LYS A 123 17.60 -7.37 8.97
N GLU A 124 16.92 -6.34 9.43
CA GLU A 124 15.48 -6.32 9.63
C GLU A 124 14.82 -5.44 8.57
N LEU A 125 13.71 -5.93 8.01
CA LEU A 125 12.82 -5.21 7.12
C LEU A 125 11.54 -4.89 7.86
N ILE A 126 11.26 -3.61 8.04
CA ILE A 126 10.12 -3.09 8.79
C ILE A 126 9.13 -2.49 7.80
N LEU A 127 7.88 -2.95 7.84
CA LEU A 127 6.77 -2.27 7.18
C LEU A 127 6.35 -1.09 8.03
N GLU A 128 6.44 0.12 7.47
CA GLU A 128 6.10 1.34 8.20
C GLU A 128 4.67 1.75 7.90
N GLU A 129 4.32 1.76 6.63
CA GLU A 129 3.09 2.38 6.16
C GLU A 129 2.66 1.77 4.80
N VAL A 130 1.36 1.87 4.51
CA VAL A 130 0.73 1.35 3.28
C VAL A 130 -0.18 2.41 2.68
N TRP A 131 -0.16 2.56 1.36
CA TRP A 131 -0.94 3.53 0.60
C TRP A 131 -1.66 2.90 -0.58
N PRO A 132 -2.73 3.54 -1.08
CA PRO A 132 -3.40 4.69 -0.46
C PRO A 132 -4.11 4.31 0.84
N ALA A 133 -4.37 5.29 1.71
CA ALA A 133 -5.25 5.08 2.85
C ALA A 133 -6.69 4.86 2.34
N PRO A 134 -7.49 3.97 2.94
CA PRO A 134 -8.86 3.76 2.50
C PRO A 134 -9.70 5.02 2.74
N ASN A 135 -10.64 5.27 1.84
CA ASN A 135 -11.58 6.40 1.92
C ASN A 135 -12.91 5.96 1.30
N LEU A 136 -14.03 6.12 2.01
CA LEU A 136 -15.33 5.66 1.50
C LEU A 136 -15.83 6.51 0.34
N ALA A 137 -15.59 7.82 0.39
CA ALA A 137 -15.96 8.73 -0.69
C ALA A 137 -15.15 8.49 -1.98
N ASN A 138 -13.92 8.00 -1.85
CA ASN A 138 -13.01 7.74 -2.97
C ASN A 138 -12.40 6.33 -2.85
N PRO A 139 -13.08 5.31 -3.39
CA PRO A 139 -12.56 3.95 -3.41
C PRO A 139 -11.17 3.90 -4.06
N ILE A 140 -10.30 3.03 -3.52
CA ILE A 140 -8.92 2.86 -3.96
C ILE A 140 -8.90 2.47 -5.45
N ASN A 141 -8.44 3.39 -6.30
CA ASN A 141 -8.31 3.20 -7.75
C ASN A 141 -6.86 3.29 -8.26
N LYS A 142 -5.91 3.45 -7.33
CA LYS A 142 -4.46 3.50 -7.59
C LYS A 142 -3.80 2.20 -7.10
N PRO A 143 -2.67 1.78 -7.69
CA PRO A 143 -1.93 0.64 -7.18
C PRO A 143 -1.44 0.93 -5.76
N TYR A 144 -1.37 -0.11 -4.94
CA TYR A 144 -0.84 0.05 -3.59
C TYR A 144 0.64 0.38 -3.62
N GLN A 145 1.07 1.16 -2.64
CA GLN A 145 2.46 1.47 -2.34
C GLN A 145 2.72 1.15 -0.88
N ILE A 146 3.94 0.75 -0.56
CA ILE A 146 4.38 0.54 0.81
C ILE A 146 5.66 1.32 1.07
N LYS A 147 5.82 1.75 2.32
CA LYS A 147 7.09 2.27 2.83
C LYS A 147 7.70 1.21 3.74
N LEU A 148 8.90 0.80 3.38
CA LEU A 148 9.72 -0.14 4.12
C LEU A 148 10.92 0.60 4.70
N ARG A 149 11.39 0.14 5.86
CA ARG A 149 12.66 0.55 6.46
C ARG A 149 13.54 -0.67 6.64
N ILE A 150 14.79 -0.57 6.24
CA ILE A 150 15.81 -1.60 6.48
C ILE A 150 16.68 -1.12 7.64
N VAL A 151 16.77 -1.95 8.68
CA VAL A 151 17.58 -1.69 9.87
C VAL A 151 18.68 -2.74 9.95
N ASP A 152 19.92 -2.29 10.14
CA ASP A 152 21.01 -3.18 10.52
C ASP A 152 21.14 -3.13 12.05
N PRO A 153 20.78 -4.20 12.78
CA PRO A 153 20.85 -4.21 14.24
C PRO A 153 22.30 -4.14 14.76
N ASN A 154 23.31 -4.34 13.90
CA ASN A 154 24.72 -4.26 14.27
C ASN A 154 25.36 -2.92 13.88
N GLU A 155 24.67 -2.08 13.10
CA GLU A 155 25.19 -0.76 12.78
C GLU A 155 25.11 0.12 14.04
N PRO A 156 26.24 0.68 14.52
CA PRO A 156 26.20 1.56 15.67
C PRO A 156 25.28 2.72 15.35
N VAL A 157 24.27 2.95 16.18
CA VAL A 157 23.43 4.15 16.10
C VAL A 157 24.38 5.32 16.28
N LEU A 158 24.76 5.95 15.17
CA LEU A 158 25.48 7.21 15.19
C LEU A 158 24.49 8.19 15.79
N GLU A 159 24.61 8.45 17.10
CA GLU A 159 23.81 9.46 17.79
C GLU A 159 23.83 10.71 16.92
N GLN A 160 22.67 11.04 16.34
CA GLN A 160 22.49 12.30 15.64
C GLN A 160 22.70 13.37 16.69
N ASP A 161 23.90 13.97 16.63
CA ASP A 161 24.43 14.92 17.57
C ASP A 161 23.45 16.10 17.72
N SER A 162 22.62 16.02 18.77
CA SER A 162 21.59 17.02 19.10
C SER A 162 22.20 18.30 19.69
N SER A 163 23.52 18.48 19.59
CA SER A 163 24.29 19.61 20.10
C SER A 163 24.07 20.96 19.38
N VAL A 164 23.17 21.07 18.39
CA VAL A 164 22.94 22.35 17.66
C VAL A 164 21.82 23.21 18.25
N GLN A 165 21.14 22.82 19.34
CA GLN A 165 20.04 23.62 19.93
C GLN A 165 20.37 24.44 21.18
N GLN A 166 21.64 24.70 21.49
CA GLN A 166 22.02 25.63 22.57
C GLN A 166 22.81 26.84 22.07
N ALA A 167 22.21 27.66 21.22
CA ALA A 167 22.63 29.03 21.04
C ALA A 167 21.42 29.88 20.66
N ILE A 168 20.90 30.67 21.61
CA ILE A 168 20.22 31.99 21.50
C ILE A 168 19.39 32.16 22.78
N VAL A 169 20.06 32.56 23.87
CA VAL A 169 19.48 33.39 24.93
C VAL A 169 20.61 34.28 25.44
N HIS A 170 20.80 35.45 24.82
CA HIS A 170 21.49 36.59 25.40
C HIS A 170 20.93 37.88 24.81
#